data_AF-A0A535WPX9-F1
#
_entry.id   AF-A0A535WPX9-F1
#
_cell.length_a   1.000
_cell.length_b   1.000
_cell.length_c   1.000
_cell.angle_alpha   90.00
_cell.angle_beta   90.00
_cell.angle_gamma   90.00
#
_symmetry.space_group_name_H-M   'P 1'
#
loop_
_entity.id
_entity.type
_entity.pdbx_description
1 polymer ?
#
loop_
_entity_poly.entity_id
_entity_poly.type
_entity_poly.pdbx_seq_one_letter_code
_entity_poly.pdbx_strand_id
1 'polypeptide(L)'
;MDIAGVYDATQMDEVQHQWAAQGGATWKIAVFHTIIGAARFGSKRSTPYAKGTVHDFMHAKILVADDYVYAGSFNLSHSGESNAENVMQIESAEVAGMCVAYIDRVAARYGAPPAPAGAGTPEVA
;
A
#
# COMPACT_ATOMS: atom_id res chain seq x y z
N MET A 1 4.76 -12.82 10.43
CA MET A 1 3.96 -12.19 9.37
C MET A 1 4.93 -11.48 8.44
N ASP A 2 4.83 -11.72 7.14
CA ASP A 2 5.55 -10.92 6.13
C ASP A 2 4.72 -9.68 5.81
N ILE A 3 5.32 -8.50 5.90
CA ILE A 3 4.67 -7.22 5.61
C ILE A 3 5.57 -6.48 4.64
N ALA A 4 5.02 -6.20 3.46
CA ALA A 4 5.70 -5.48 2.40
C ALA A 4 4.68 -4.71 1.56
N GLY A 5 5.17 -3.77 0.76
CA GLY A 5 4.32 -3.09 -0.19
C GLY A 5 4.97 -1.86 -0.81
N VAL A 6 4.12 -0.98 -1.32
CA VAL A 6 4.54 0.29 -1.87
C VAL A 6 3.40 1.29 -1.73
N TYR A 7 3.74 2.55 -1.48
CA TYR A 7 2.77 3.63 -1.35
C TYR A 7 3.23 4.87 -2.12
N ASP A 8 2.31 5.80 -2.34
CA ASP A 8 2.63 7.14 -2.86
C ASP A 8 3.04 8.06 -1.70
N ALA A 9 4.31 8.38 -1.61
CA ALA A 9 4.85 9.20 -0.53
C ALA A 9 4.46 10.67 -0.67
N THR A 10 4.27 11.18 -1.88
CA THR A 10 3.76 12.56 -2.07
C THR A 10 2.35 12.68 -1.51
N GLN A 11 1.48 11.68 -1.75
CA GLN A 11 0.14 11.65 -1.16
C GLN A 11 0.17 11.41 0.36
N MET A 12 1.05 10.55 0.87
CA MET A 12 1.14 10.31 2.31
C MET A 12 1.70 11.49 3.10
N ASP A 13 2.52 12.36 2.51
CA ASP A 13 2.93 13.60 3.18
C ASP A 13 1.71 14.50 3.46
N GLU A 14 0.77 14.60 2.52
CA GLU A 14 -0.48 15.35 2.69
C GLU A 14 -1.37 14.71 3.77
N VAL A 15 -1.51 13.38 3.77
CA VAL A 15 -2.25 12.66 4.82
C VAL A 15 -1.65 12.90 6.21
N GLN A 16 -0.32 12.93 6.31
CA GLN A 16 0.37 13.22 7.58
C GLN A 16 0.13 14.67 8.03
N HIS A 17 0.14 15.65 7.13
CA HIS A 17 -0.25 17.03 7.47
C HIS A 17 -1.68 17.10 8.02
N GLN A 18 -2.61 16.37 7.41
CA GLN A 18 -4.00 16.29 7.88
C GLN A 18 -4.10 15.64 9.28
N TRP A 19 -3.38 14.56 9.53
CA TRP A 19 -3.32 13.94 10.86
C TRP A 19 -2.69 14.83 11.92
N ALA A 20 -1.69 15.65 11.55
CA ALA A 20 -1.09 16.62 12.47
C ALA A 20 -2.07 17.74 12.83
N ALA A 21 -2.93 18.16 11.90
CA ALA A 21 -3.96 19.17 12.12
C ALA A 21 -5.17 18.64 12.93
N GLN A 22 -5.36 17.32 13.01
CA GLN A 22 -6.47 16.69 13.72
C GLN A 22 -6.00 16.10 15.05
N GLY A 23 -6.31 16.77 16.18
CA GLY A 23 -5.75 16.42 17.50
C GLY A 23 -5.93 14.98 17.99
N GLY A 24 -6.90 14.22 17.46
CA GLY A 24 -7.09 12.79 17.77
C GLY A 24 -6.32 11.81 16.86
N ALA A 25 -5.65 12.30 15.82
CA ALA A 25 -5.04 11.47 14.77
C ALA A 25 -3.51 11.52 14.74
N THR A 26 -2.86 12.41 15.50
CA THR A 26 -1.40 12.61 15.45
C THR A 26 -0.60 11.34 15.73
N TRP A 27 -1.13 10.43 16.56
CA TRP A 27 -0.51 9.14 16.86
C TRP A 27 -0.31 8.25 15.62
N LYS A 28 -1.14 8.41 14.57
CA LYS A 28 -1.04 7.66 13.31
C LYS A 28 0.27 7.92 12.58
N ILE A 29 0.84 9.12 12.72
CA ILE A 29 2.14 9.48 12.11
C ILE A 29 3.26 8.58 12.67
N ALA A 30 3.31 8.42 14.00
CA ALA A 30 4.32 7.59 14.64
C ALA A 30 4.16 6.10 14.26
N VAL A 31 2.91 5.61 14.22
CA VAL A 31 2.61 4.24 13.79
C VAL A 31 2.99 4.01 12.34
N PHE A 32 2.68 4.96 11.44
CA PHE A 32 3.05 4.89 10.05
C PHE A 32 4.57 4.75 9.88
N HIS A 33 5.36 5.64 10.51
CA HIS A 33 6.83 5.55 10.47
C HIS A 33 7.37 4.26 11.06
N THR A 34 6.76 3.76 12.14
CA THR A 34 7.15 2.47 12.74
C THR A 34 6.94 1.33 11.74
N ILE A 35 5.79 1.28 11.07
CA ILE A 35 5.48 0.24 10.09
C ILE A 35 6.42 0.32 8.89
N ILE A 36 6.54 1.48 8.23
CA ILE A 36 7.37 1.61 7.02
C ILE A 36 8.87 1.49 7.31
N GLY A 37 9.30 1.73 8.56
CA GLY A 37 10.69 1.52 9.00
C GLY A 37 11.00 0.08 9.41
N ALA A 38 10.00 -0.68 9.87
CA ALA A 38 10.17 -2.08 10.27
C ALA A 38 9.88 -3.08 9.14
N ALA A 39 9.08 -2.67 8.15
CA ALA A 39 8.61 -3.49 7.04
C ALA A 39 9.17 -3.01 5.68
N ARG A 40 8.87 -3.75 4.62
CA ARG A 40 9.52 -3.58 3.32
C ARG A 40 8.66 -2.74 2.38
N PHE A 41 8.73 -1.43 2.50
CA PHE A 41 7.94 -0.53 1.66
C PHE A 41 8.79 0.25 0.65
N GLY A 42 8.34 0.24 -0.61
CA GLY A 42 8.77 1.23 -1.59
C GLY A 42 7.99 2.53 -1.41
N SER A 43 8.58 3.65 -1.81
CA SER A 43 7.97 4.97 -1.63
C SER A 43 8.00 5.75 -2.95
N LYS A 44 6.93 5.67 -3.75
CA LYS A 44 6.85 6.44 -4.99
C LYS A 44 6.70 7.92 -4.67
N ARG A 45 7.52 8.77 -5.28
CA ARG A 45 7.28 10.22 -5.35
C ARG A 45 6.54 10.53 -6.65
N SER A 46 5.32 11.03 -6.55
CA SER A 46 4.51 11.53 -7.67
C SER A 46 4.64 13.05 -7.80
N THR A 47 4.28 13.57 -8.97
CA THR A 47 4.13 15.00 -9.22
C THR A 47 3.06 15.56 -8.28
N PRO A 48 3.34 16.60 -7.48
CA PRO A 48 2.32 17.23 -6.66
C PRO A 48 1.14 17.69 -7.50
N TYR A 49 -0.08 17.47 -6.99
CA TYR A 49 -1.29 17.84 -7.70
C TYR A 49 -1.35 19.35 -7.92
N ALA A 50 -1.41 19.75 -9.19
CA ALA A 50 -1.89 21.06 -9.60
C ALA A 50 -2.62 20.97 -10.95
N LYS A 51 -3.49 21.95 -11.22
CA LYS A 51 -4.24 22.00 -12.48
C LYS A 51 -3.27 21.97 -13.67
N GLY A 52 -3.44 20.98 -14.56
CA GLY A 52 -2.61 20.83 -15.77
C GLY A 52 -1.30 20.07 -15.56
N THR A 53 -1.01 19.59 -14.35
CA THR A 53 0.14 18.70 -14.10
C THR A 53 -0.17 17.27 -14.53
N VAL A 54 0.88 16.47 -14.70
CA VAL A 54 0.72 15.03 -14.94
C VAL A 54 0.18 14.37 -13.68
N HIS A 55 -0.87 13.57 -13.82
CA HIS A 55 -1.46 12.81 -12.72
C HIS A 55 -0.81 11.43 -12.62
N ASP A 56 0.47 11.38 -12.22
CA ASP A 56 1.23 10.13 -12.11
C ASP A 56 1.13 9.48 -10.71
N PHE A 57 0.05 9.71 -9.98
CA PHE A 57 -0.18 9.11 -8.65
C PHE A 57 -0.20 7.59 -8.72
N MET A 58 0.34 6.92 -7.69
CA MET A 58 0.05 5.49 -7.51
C MET A 58 -1.42 5.34 -7.10
N HIS A 59 -2.25 4.83 -8.02
CA HIS A 59 -3.69 4.78 -7.81
C HIS A 59 -4.26 3.37 -7.64
N ALA A 60 -3.44 2.32 -7.77
CA ALA A 60 -3.84 0.96 -7.47
C ALA A 60 -4.10 0.80 -5.96
N LYS A 61 -5.26 0.28 -5.58
CA LYS A 61 -5.56 -0.15 -4.21
C LYS A 61 -5.69 -1.66 -4.23
N ILE A 62 -4.65 -2.33 -3.74
CA ILE A 62 -4.54 -3.79 -3.72
C ILE A 62 -3.97 -4.16 -2.36
N LEU A 63 -4.64 -5.08 -1.67
CA LEU A 63 -4.15 -5.76 -0.47
C LEU A 63 -4.17 -7.26 -0.75
N VAL A 64 -3.07 -7.94 -0.41
CA VAL A 64 -3.00 -9.40 -0.45
C VAL A 64 -2.79 -9.90 0.99
N ALA A 65 -3.58 -10.88 1.40
CA ALA A 65 -3.46 -11.57 2.67
C ALA A 65 -3.60 -13.08 2.41
N ASP A 66 -2.49 -13.81 2.49
CA ASP A 66 -2.41 -15.21 2.05
C ASP A 66 -2.97 -15.38 0.62
N ASP A 67 -3.97 -16.23 0.42
CA ASP A 67 -4.61 -16.47 -0.89
C ASP A 67 -5.77 -15.50 -1.20
N TYR A 68 -5.99 -14.48 -0.36
CA TYR A 68 -7.02 -13.47 -0.57
C TYR A 68 -6.47 -12.18 -1.13
N VAL A 69 -7.13 -11.66 -2.17
CA VAL A 69 -6.88 -10.34 -2.74
C VAL A 69 -8.08 -9.46 -2.50
N TYR A 70 -7.83 -8.25 -1.99
CA TYR A 70 -8.80 -7.17 -1.92
C TYR A 70 -8.34 -6.06 -2.86
N ALA A 71 -9.13 -5.79 -3.89
CA ALA A 71 -8.82 -4.76 -4.86
C ALA A 71 -10.09 -4.01 -5.27
N GLY A 72 -9.94 -2.76 -5.70
CA GLY A 72 -11.07 -1.96 -6.12
C GLY A 72 -10.72 -0.48 -6.15
N SER A 73 -11.75 0.35 -6.01
CA SER A 73 -11.60 1.80 -6.02
C SER A 73 -11.43 2.38 -4.60
N PHE A 74 -11.78 1.63 -3.56
CA PHE A 74 -11.69 2.05 -2.17
C PHE A 74 -10.24 2.33 -1.72
N ASN A 75 -9.99 3.55 -1.24
CA ASN A 75 -8.77 3.90 -0.51
C ASN A 75 -8.94 3.53 0.97
N LEU A 76 -7.95 2.84 1.56
CA LEU A 76 -7.93 2.48 3.00
C LEU A 76 -7.83 3.72 3.90
N SER A 77 -8.94 4.45 4.00
CA SER A 77 -9.03 5.81 4.52
C SER A 77 -10.45 6.08 5.01
N HIS A 78 -10.60 7.03 5.92
CA HIS A 78 -11.91 7.37 6.48
C HIS A 78 -12.85 8.00 5.43
N SER A 79 -12.31 8.78 4.47
CA SER A 79 -13.10 9.32 3.37
C SER A 79 -13.64 8.24 2.44
N GLY A 80 -12.92 7.12 2.30
CA GLY A 80 -13.38 5.96 1.53
C GLY A 80 -14.73 5.42 1.99
N GLU A 81 -15.05 5.54 3.30
CA GLU A 81 -16.32 5.05 3.87
C GLU A 81 -17.54 5.84 3.38
N SER A 82 -17.36 7.10 2.98
CA SER A 82 -18.44 7.98 2.52
C SER A 82 -18.49 8.13 1.00
N ASN A 83 -17.42 7.73 0.30
CA ASN A 83 -17.33 7.82 -1.15
C ASN A 83 -18.08 6.66 -1.82
N ALA A 84 -18.49 6.86 -3.08
CA ALA A 84 -19.03 5.80 -3.91
C ALA A 84 -17.91 4.87 -4.41
N GLU A 85 -17.41 4.03 -3.51
CA GLU A 85 -16.28 3.13 -3.74
C GLU A 85 -16.71 1.66 -3.65
N ASN A 86 -15.91 0.78 -4.24
CA ASN A 86 -16.09 -0.66 -4.14
C ASN A 86 -14.79 -1.37 -3.73
N VAL A 87 -14.96 -2.56 -3.15
CA VAL A 87 -13.91 -3.54 -2.92
C VAL A 87 -14.43 -4.88 -3.43
N MET A 88 -13.63 -5.55 -4.26
CA MET A 88 -13.81 -6.94 -4.63
C MET A 88 -12.83 -7.79 -3.82
N GLN A 89 -13.35 -8.84 -3.18
CA GLN A 89 -12.52 -9.90 -2.61
C GLN A 89 -12.43 -11.05 -3.61
N ILE A 90 -11.22 -11.55 -3.82
CA ILE A 90 -10.94 -12.72 -4.66
C ILE A 90 -10.16 -13.72 -3.81
N GLU A 91 -10.66 -14.95 -3.68
CA GLU A 91 -9.96 -16.07 -3.06
C GLU A 91 -9.33 -16.92 -4.16
N SER A 92 -8.02 -16.77 -4.36
CA SER A 92 -7.27 -17.50 -5.39
C SER A 92 -5.77 -17.31 -5.18
N ALA A 93 -5.06 -18.40 -4.88
CA ALA A 93 -3.61 -18.41 -4.76
C ALA A 93 -2.90 -17.89 -6.04
N GLU A 94 -3.46 -18.19 -7.22
CA GLU A 94 -2.91 -17.74 -8.51
C GLU A 94 -3.00 -16.22 -8.65
N VAL A 95 -4.19 -15.65 -8.38
CA VAL A 95 -4.40 -14.19 -8.46
C VAL A 95 -3.59 -13.47 -7.38
N ALA A 96 -3.54 -14.03 -6.17
CA ALA A 96 -2.69 -13.53 -5.09
C ALA A 96 -1.22 -13.45 -5.50
N GLY A 97 -0.67 -14.53 -6.09
CA GLY A 97 0.69 -14.56 -6.61
C GLY A 97 0.95 -13.51 -7.69
N MET A 98 0.00 -13.31 -8.62
CA MET A 98 0.10 -12.25 -9.64
C MET A 98 0.14 -10.84 -9.02
N CYS A 99 -0.72 -10.59 -8.03
CA CYS A 99 -0.79 -9.31 -7.33
C CYS A 99 0.47 -9.04 -6.51
N VAL A 100 0.99 -10.03 -5.78
CA VAL A 100 2.27 -9.93 -5.04
C VAL A 100 3.40 -9.60 -6.00
N ALA A 101 3.53 -10.33 -7.11
CA ALA A 101 4.58 -10.07 -8.09
C ALA A 101 4.47 -8.66 -8.71
N TYR A 102 3.25 -8.15 -8.91
CA TYR A 102 3.05 -6.76 -9.33
C TYR A 102 3.51 -5.76 -8.26
N ILE A 103 3.07 -5.94 -7.01
CA ILE A 103 3.43 -5.09 -5.88
C ILE A 103 4.96 -5.05 -5.71
N ASP A 104 5.62 -6.20 -5.74
CA ASP A 104 7.08 -6.32 -5.61
C ASP A 104 7.82 -5.57 -6.72
N ARG A 105 7.39 -5.70 -7.98
CA ARG A 105 8.00 -4.96 -9.10
C ARG A 105 7.88 -3.46 -8.91
N VAL A 106 6.73 -2.99 -8.44
CA VAL A 106 6.49 -1.55 -8.20
C VAL A 106 7.28 -1.07 -6.99
N ALA A 107 7.32 -1.85 -5.91
CA ALA A 107 8.11 -1.56 -4.72
C ALA A 107 9.61 -1.47 -5.04
N ALA A 108 10.16 -2.44 -5.77
CA ALA A 108 11.55 -2.45 -6.21
C ALA A 108 11.88 -1.25 -7.11
N ARG A 109 10.98 -0.86 -8.02
CA ARG A 109 11.13 0.34 -8.85
C ARG A 109 11.28 1.62 -8.01
N TYR A 110 10.61 1.69 -6.87
CA TYR A 110 10.61 2.87 -5.99
C TYR A 110 11.42 2.65 -4.71
N GLY A 111 12.45 1.80 -4.77
CA GLY A 111 13.50 1.73 -3.77
C GLY A 111 13.26 0.81 -2.59
N ALA A 112 12.25 -0.06 -2.62
CA ALA A 112 12.12 -1.10 -1.60
C ALA A 112 13.33 -2.06 -1.66
N PRO A 113 13.95 -2.41 -0.52
CA PRO A 113 14.94 -3.49 -0.48
C PRO A 113 14.32 -4.81 -0.98
N PRO A 114 15.05 -5.70 -1.68
CA PRO A 114 14.54 -6.99 -2.16
C PRO A 114 14.19 -7.96 -1.02
N ALA A 115 13.21 -8.86 -1.22
CA ALA A 115 12.67 -9.79 -0.21
C ALA A 115 13.77 -10.64 0.41
N PRO A 116 13.83 -10.79 1.76
CA PRO A 116 14.61 -11.88 2.30
C PRO A 116 14.04 -13.17 1.71
N ALA A 117 14.90 -13.97 1.08
CA ALA A 117 14.47 -15.19 0.43
C ALA A 117 13.91 -16.18 1.47
N GLY A 118 12.60 -16.46 1.39
CA GLY A 118 11.96 -17.68 1.91
C GLY A 118 11.62 -17.72 3.41
N ALA A 119 10.34 -17.49 3.74
CA ALA A 119 9.67 -18.39 4.67
C ALA A 119 9.11 -19.53 3.80
N GLY A 120 9.70 -20.72 3.95
CA GLY A 120 9.47 -21.86 3.06
C GLY A 120 8.00 -22.23 2.92
N THR A 121 7.66 -22.71 1.73
CA THR A 121 6.48 -23.54 1.48
C THR A 121 6.42 -24.64 2.56
N PRO A 122 5.33 -24.79 3.33
CA PRO A 122 5.18 -25.95 4.18
C PRO A 122 5.12 -27.18 3.28
N GLU A 123 6.04 -28.11 3.53
CA GLU A 123 6.06 -29.43 2.94
C GLU A 123 4.77 -30.15 3.34
N VAL A 124 3.98 -30.54 2.33
CA VAL A 124 2.77 -31.34 2.53
C VAL A 124 3.24 -32.76 2.85
N ALA A 125 3.04 -33.19 4.09
CA ALA A 125 3.14 -34.58 4.51
C ALA A 125 1.81 -35.32 4.30
#